data_AF-Q988Q0-F1
#
_entry.id   AF-Q988Q0-F1
#
_cell.length_a   1.000
_cell.length_b   1.000
_cell.length_c   1.000
_cell.angle_alpha   90.00
_cell.angle_beta   90.00
_cell.angle_gamma   90.00
#
_symmetry.space_group_name_H-M   'P 1'
#
loop_
_entity.id
_entity.type
_entity.pdbx_description
1 polymer ?
#
loop_
_entity_poly.entity_id
_entity_poly.type
_entity_poly.pdbx_seq_one_letter_code
_entity_poly.pdbx_strand_id
1 'polypeptide(L)'
;MPILFSDPEEFRTLVDGNFFHAMTTARQLPEFSRFISSMIVENNSQDNEIAGIYDRYQFSSIYKGFVLKSAFCIYRNREFLQHYYVERFPSFDTPRKTEYIFKYYGFCFPLADRLFTADFEGIQCNELTFGVYAQVKRNAKRFMFGISSGIAANVFRQPYSTKVALHYRGPGLLRREHLKALTVMDRNDPAIPREALQYLGDGLDMIQM
;
A
#
# COMPACT_ATOMS: atom_id res chain seq x y z
N MET A 1 22.73 35.48 -6.11
CA MET A 1 23.70 35.06 -7.13
C MET A 1 22.96 34.24 -8.18
N PRO A 2 23.19 34.46 -9.48
CA PRO A 2 22.64 33.59 -10.53
C PRO A 2 23.06 32.14 -10.28
N ILE A 3 22.15 31.17 -10.50
CA ILE A 3 22.36 29.72 -10.32
C ILE A 3 23.63 29.19 -11.03
N LEU A 4 24.11 29.92 -12.03
CA LEU A 4 25.36 29.63 -12.75
C LEU A 4 26.64 29.70 -11.88
N PHE A 5 26.57 30.26 -10.68
CA PHE A 5 27.70 30.38 -9.75
C PHE A 5 27.49 29.62 -8.44
N SER A 6 26.54 28.67 -8.42
CA SER A 6 26.37 27.73 -7.30
C SER A 6 27.59 26.80 -7.24
N ASP A 7 27.87 26.25 -6.06
CA ASP A 7 28.95 25.27 -5.92
C ASP A 7 28.72 24.09 -6.89
N PRO A 8 29.74 23.64 -7.62
CA PRO A 8 29.59 22.58 -8.62
C PRO A 8 28.98 21.29 -8.06
N GLU A 9 29.21 20.96 -6.78
CA GLU A 9 28.62 19.80 -6.12
C GLU A 9 27.13 20.00 -5.83
N GLU A 10 26.69 21.21 -5.46
CA GLU A 10 25.26 21.53 -5.27
C GLU A 10 24.50 21.48 -6.59
N PHE A 11 25.09 22.00 -7.67
CA PHE A 11 24.48 21.94 -9.00
C PHE A 11 24.40 20.49 -9.51
N ARG A 12 25.44 19.68 -9.26
CA ARG A 12 25.42 18.24 -9.56
C ARG A 12 24.37 17.49 -8.74
N THR A 13 24.26 17.76 -7.45
CA THR A 13 23.28 17.16 -6.52
C THR A 13 21.84 17.41 -6.97
N LEU A 14 21.58 18.60 -7.52
CA LEU A 14 20.27 18.99 -8.04
C LEU A 14 19.93 18.28 -9.36
N VAL A 15 20.94 18.05 -10.21
CA VAL A 15 20.81 17.40 -11.53
C VAL A 15 20.81 15.87 -11.43
N ASP A 16 21.55 15.30 -10.46
CA ASP A 16 21.79 13.85 -10.31
C ASP A 16 20.80 13.15 -9.35
N GLY A 17 19.83 13.84 -8.76
CA GLY A 17 18.73 13.22 -8.00
C GLY A 17 19.05 12.84 -6.55
N ASN A 18 19.72 13.73 -5.81
CA ASN A 18 20.17 13.46 -4.43
C ASN A 18 19.03 13.60 -3.37
N PHE A 19 18.04 12.70 -3.39
CA PHE A 19 16.97 12.57 -2.36
C PHE A 19 17.50 12.34 -0.92
N PHE A 20 18.78 12.04 -0.75
CA PHE A 20 19.36 11.62 0.52
C PHE A 20 19.78 12.75 1.46
N HIS A 21 20.08 13.95 0.96
CA HIS A 21 20.48 15.06 1.85
C HIS A 21 19.28 15.59 2.65
N ALA A 22 18.14 15.78 1.99
CA ALA A 22 16.88 16.16 2.65
C ALA A 22 16.45 15.14 3.72
N MET A 23 16.58 13.84 3.44
CA MET A 23 16.29 12.78 4.41
C MET A 23 17.30 12.75 5.57
N THR A 24 18.57 13.06 5.31
CA THR A 24 19.62 13.12 6.33
C THR A 24 19.42 14.33 7.25
N THR A 25 19.09 15.48 6.68
CA THR A 25 18.72 16.69 7.44
C THR A 25 17.43 16.46 8.21
N ALA A 26 16.40 15.87 7.58
CA ALA A 26 15.15 15.52 8.26
C ALA A 26 15.39 14.59 9.45
N ARG A 27 16.25 13.58 9.33
CA ARG A 27 16.63 12.69 10.45
C ARG A 27 17.25 13.42 11.64
N GLN A 28 17.90 14.55 11.40
CA GLN A 28 18.52 15.37 12.45
C GLN A 28 17.54 16.39 13.05
N LEU A 29 16.36 16.60 12.44
CA LEU A 29 15.35 17.49 12.98
C LEU A 29 14.71 16.86 14.23
N PRO A 30 14.66 17.58 15.37
CA PRO A 30 13.98 17.13 16.57
C PRO A 30 12.51 16.75 16.32
N GLU A 31 11.85 17.43 15.38
CA GLU A 31 10.46 17.20 14.98
C GLU A 31 10.29 15.83 14.30
N PHE A 32 11.21 15.45 13.42
CA PHE A 32 11.19 14.13 12.79
C PHE A 32 11.47 13.03 13.82
N SER A 33 12.44 13.25 14.71
CA SER A 33 12.74 12.33 15.81
C SER A 33 11.53 12.15 16.74
N ARG A 34 10.82 13.23 17.10
CA ARG A 34 9.56 13.18 17.86
C ARG A 34 8.45 12.46 17.10
N PHE A 35 8.30 12.74 15.80
CA PHE A 35 7.32 12.09 14.95
C PHE A 35 7.54 10.57 14.90
N ILE A 36 8.78 10.13 14.61
CA ILE A 36 9.17 8.72 14.62
C ILE A 36 8.98 8.10 16.02
N SER A 37 9.34 8.83 17.08
CA SER A 37 9.15 8.36 18.46
C SER A 37 7.67 8.16 18.81
N SER A 38 6.78 9.08 18.39
CA SER A 38 5.34 8.93 18.57
C SER A 38 4.78 7.72 17.83
N MET A 39 5.29 7.44 16.62
CA MET A 39 4.95 6.23 15.88
C MET A 39 5.43 4.97 16.59
N ILE A 40 6.60 4.96 17.22
CA ILE A 40 7.15 3.77 17.89
C ILE A 40 6.47 3.49 19.24
N VAL A 41 6.10 4.52 20.00
CA VAL A 41 5.57 4.38 21.37
C VAL A 41 4.12 3.87 21.41
N GLU A 42 3.28 4.19 20.42
CA GLU A 42 1.89 3.71 20.34
C GLU A 42 1.77 2.23 19.89
N ASN A 43 2.86 1.62 19.41
CA ASN A 43 2.85 0.35 18.68
C ASN A 43 2.91 -0.92 19.54
N ASN A 44 3.25 -0.88 20.83
CA ASN A 44 3.59 -2.15 21.51
C ASN A 44 2.39 -3.10 21.80
N SER A 45 1.17 -2.59 21.95
CA SER A 45 -0.02 -3.43 22.22
C SER A 45 -0.88 -3.72 20.99
N GLN A 46 -0.98 -2.79 20.04
CA GLN A 46 -1.83 -2.95 18.84
C GLN A 46 -1.19 -3.81 17.74
N ASP A 47 0.14 -3.91 17.71
CA ASP A 47 0.86 -4.53 16.60
C ASP A 47 0.64 -6.03 16.48
N ASN A 48 0.51 -6.73 17.61
CA ASN A 48 0.18 -8.16 17.60
C ASN A 48 -1.24 -8.42 17.06
N GLU A 49 -2.13 -7.44 17.12
CA GLU A 49 -3.50 -7.58 16.63
C GLU A 49 -3.63 -7.32 15.12
N ILE A 50 -2.70 -6.58 14.51
CA ILE A 50 -2.67 -6.29 13.06
C ILE A 50 -1.60 -7.04 12.29
N ALA A 51 -0.61 -7.66 12.94
CA ALA A 51 0.36 -8.46 12.23
C ALA A 51 -0.28 -9.73 11.63
N GLY A 52 0.05 -10.00 10.37
CA GLY A 52 -0.40 -11.17 9.64
C GLY A 52 -0.80 -10.88 8.21
N ILE A 53 -1.59 -11.80 7.68
CA ILE A 53 -1.92 -11.92 6.27
C ILE A 53 -3.35 -11.45 6.05
N TYR A 54 -3.56 -10.69 4.98
CA TYR A 54 -4.83 -10.13 4.58
C TYR A 54 -5.09 -10.41 3.11
N ASP A 55 -6.33 -10.78 2.79
CA ASP A 55 -6.83 -10.60 1.43
C ASP A 55 -7.17 -9.10 1.28
N ARG A 56 -6.52 -8.42 0.34
CA ARG A 56 -6.74 -7.01 0.01
C ARG A 56 -7.63 -6.92 -1.22
N TYR A 57 -8.78 -6.26 -1.08
CA TYR A 57 -9.75 -6.06 -2.15
C TYR A 57 -9.83 -4.59 -2.53
N GLN A 58 -9.73 -4.31 -3.82
CA GLN A 58 -9.94 -2.98 -4.40
C GLN A 58 -10.49 -3.11 -5.82
N PHE A 59 -11.06 -2.05 -6.38
CA PHE A 59 -11.33 -2.04 -7.82
C PHE A 59 -10.02 -2.05 -8.61
N SER A 60 -10.00 -2.85 -9.68
CA SER A 60 -8.82 -3.02 -10.53
C SER A 60 -8.57 -1.76 -11.36
N SER A 61 -7.33 -1.29 -11.34
CA SER A 61 -6.86 -0.17 -12.17
C SER A 61 -6.64 -0.58 -13.64
N ILE A 62 -6.47 -1.88 -13.91
CA ILE A 62 -6.20 -2.43 -15.25
C ILE A 62 -7.49 -2.91 -15.92
N TYR A 63 -8.33 -3.65 -15.19
CA TYR A 63 -9.57 -4.25 -15.69
C TYR A 63 -10.78 -3.54 -15.07
N LYS A 64 -11.28 -2.49 -15.74
CA LYS A 64 -12.38 -1.66 -15.24
C LYS A 64 -13.61 -2.50 -14.87
N GLY A 65 -14.19 -2.23 -13.70
CA GLY A 65 -15.37 -2.93 -13.17
C GLY A 65 -15.08 -4.23 -12.41
N PHE A 66 -13.85 -4.75 -12.50
CA PHE A 66 -13.44 -5.95 -11.76
C PHE A 66 -12.85 -5.60 -10.40
N VAL A 67 -13.00 -6.50 -9.43
CA VAL A 67 -12.38 -6.41 -8.11
C VAL A 67 -11.06 -7.17 -8.15
N LEU A 68 -9.96 -6.49 -7.87
CA LEU A 68 -8.66 -7.09 -7.66
C LEU A 68 -8.56 -7.66 -6.24
N LYS A 69 -8.14 -8.92 -6.15
CA LYS A 69 -7.70 -9.55 -4.91
C LYS A 69 -6.18 -9.66 -4.90
N SER A 70 -5.54 -8.93 -3.99
CA SER A 70 -4.12 -9.00 -3.69
C SER A 70 -3.85 -9.62 -2.31
N ALA A 71 -2.64 -10.15 -2.12
CA ALA A 71 -2.20 -10.67 -0.82
C ALA A 71 -1.38 -9.59 -0.12
N PHE A 72 -1.85 -9.13 1.04
CA PHE A 72 -1.21 -8.09 1.83
C PHE A 72 -0.73 -8.66 3.16
N CYS A 73 0.49 -8.34 3.56
CA CYS A 73 1.10 -8.88 4.78
C CYS A 73 1.69 -7.77 5.61
N ILE A 74 1.26 -7.66 6.86
CA ILE A 74 1.86 -6.79 7.87
C ILE A 74 2.75 -7.64 8.75
N TYR A 75 3.97 -7.20 8.99
CA TYR A 75 4.92 -7.90 9.85
C TYR A 75 5.78 -6.93 10.64
N ARG A 76 6.20 -7.36 11.83
CA ARG A 76 7.16 -6.62 12.64
C ARG A 76 8.57 -6.92 12.15
N ASN A 77 9.36 -5.87 11.93
CA ASN A 77 10.79 -5.94 11.72
C ASN A 77 11.50 -4.99 12.68
N ARG A 78 12.12 -5.57 13.72
CA ARG A 78 12.68 -4.81 14.84
C ARG A 78 11.61 -3.91 15.47
N GLU A 79 11.81 -2.59 15.45
CA GLU A 79 10.92 -1.60 16.06
C GLU A 79 9.80 -1.15 15.11
N PHE A 80 9.88 -1.50 13.82
CA PHE A 80 8.98 -1.00 12.79
C PHE A 80 7.96 -2.05 12.38
N LEU A 81 6.72 -1.61 12.16
CA LEU A 81 5.79 -2.36 11.35
C LEU A 81 6.05 -2.08 9.88
N GLN A 82 6.15 -3.15 9.12
CA GLN A 82 6.34 -3.13 7.69
C GLN A 82 5.22 -3.90 7.02
N HIS A 83 5.01 -3.62 5.75
CA HIS A 83 4.16 -4.44 4.92
C HIS A 83 4.76 -4.70 3.56
N TYR A 84 4.25 -5.74 2.94
CA TYR A 84 4.40 -5.97 1.52
C TYR A 84 3.11 -6.56 0.98
N TYR A 85 2.84 -6.31 -0.29
CA TYR A 85 1.73 -6.98 -0.97
C TYR A 85 2.06 -7.33 -2.40
N VAL A 86 1.32 -8.32 -2.90
CA VAL A 86 1.49 -8.85 -4.25
C VAL A 86 0.16 -8.78 -4.98
N GLU A 87 0.21 -8.27 -6.20
CA GLU A 87 -0.92 -8.26 -7.12
C GLU A 87 -0.62 -9.15 -8.32
N ARG A 88 -1.65 -9.84 -8.83
CA ARG A 88 -1.54 -10.69 -10.01
C ARG A 88 -2.70 -10.42 -10.95
N PHE A 89 -2.36 -10.17 -12.20
CA PHE A 89 -3.32 -9.91 -13.26
C PHE A 89 -3.24 -11.04 -14.28
N PRO A 90 -4.34 -11.77 -14.55
CA PRO A 90 -4.38 -12.77 -15.60
C PRO A 90 -4.28 -12.08 -16.96
N SER A 91 -3.78 -12.79 -17.97
CA SER A 91 -3.77 -12.29 -19.34
C SER A 91 -5.18 -12.23 -19.90
N PHE A 92 -5.47 -11.20 -20.69
CA PHE A 92 -6.77 -11.07 -21.36
C PHE A 92 -7.01 -12.22 -22.35
N ASP A 93 -5.99 -12.58 -23.13
CA ASP A 93 -6.08 -13.63 -24.15
C ASP A 93 -5.97 -15.04 -23.57
N THR A 94 -5.33 -15.19 -22.41
CA THR A 94 -5.13 -16.49 -21.75
C THR A 94 -5.31 -16.36 -20.25
N PRO A 95 -6.55 -16.47 -19.73
CA PRO A 95 -6.85 -16.24 -18.31
C PRO A 95 -6.09 -17.14 -17.33
N ARG A 96 -5.59 -18.31 -17.77
CA ARG A 96 -4.77 -19.21 -16.95
C ARG A 96 -3.32 -18.74 -16.79
N LYS A 97 -2.87 -17.78 -17.59
CA LYS A 97 -1.51 -17.23 -17.55
C LYS A 97 -1.54 -15.90 -16.80
N THR A 98 -0.65 -15.72 -15.84
CA THR A 98 -0.43 -14.41 -15.22
C THR A 98 0.40 -13.54 -16.16
N GLU A 99 -0.10 -12.36 -16.48
CA GLU A 99 0.57 -11.40 -17.37
C GLU A 99 1.35 -10.35 -16.57
N TYR A 100 0.72 -9.77 -15.55
CA TYR A 100 1.36 -8.76 -14.72
C TYR A 100 1.43 -9.21 -13.26
N ILE A 101 2.58 -8.95 -12.64
CA ILE A 101 2.82 -9.18 -11.21
C ILE A 101 3.45 -7.92 -10.66
N PHE A 102 2.79 -7.30 -9.68
CA PHE A 102 3.31 -6.14 -8.97
C PHE A 102 3.60 -6.53 -7.53
N LYS A 103 4.69 -5.99 -6.99
CA LYS A 103 5.10 -6.21 -5.60
C LYS A 103 5.38 -4.88 -4.97
N TYR A 104 4.80 -4.66 -3.81
CA TYR A 104 4.93 -3.40 -3.10
C TYR A 104 5.56 -3.64 -1.75
N TYR A 105 6.37 -2.69 -1.29
CA TYR A 105 7.07 -2.76 -0.01
C TYR A 105 6.96 -1.43 0.70
N GLY A 106 6.68 -1.46 2.00
CA GLY A 106 6.44 -0.25 2.75
C GLY A 106 6.43 -0.38 4.25
N PHE A 107 6.03 0.71 4.88
CA PHE A 107 5.90 0.84 6.32
C PHE A 107 4.45 1.06 6.72
N CYS A 108 4.15 0.60 7.92
CA CYS A 108 2.86 0.74 8.59
C CYS A 108 3.05 1.58 9.85
N PHE A 109 2.14 2.52 10.10
CA PHE A 109 2.12 3.31 11.34
C PHE A 109 0.68 3.37 11.87
N PRO A 110 0.38 2.58 12.91
CA PRO A 110 -0.78 2.78 13.76
C PRO A 110 -0.79 4.17 14.38
N LEU A 111 -1.93 4.86 14.32
CA LEU A 111 -2.17 6.13 14.98
C LEU A 111 -3.66 6.29 15.24
N ALA A 112 -4.05 6.47 16.50
CA ALA A 112 -5.44 6.70 16.91
C ALA A 112 -6.46 5.71 16.30
N ASP A 113 -6.22 4.39 16.49
CA ASP A 113 -7.03 3.28 15.96
C ASP A 113 -7.11 3.18 14.42
N ARG A 114 -6.25 3.90 13.70
CA ARG A 114 -6.10 3.82 12.25
C ARG A 114 -4.73 3.28 11.91
N LEU A 115 -4.66 2.42 10.90
CA LEU A 115 -3.44 1.96 10.30
C LEU A 115 -3.16 2.81 9.08
N PHE A 116 -2.07 3.55 9.10
CA PHE A 116 -1.58 4.24 7.90
C PHE A 116 -0.48 3.43 7.25
N THR A 117 -0.39 3.50 5.92
CA THR A 117 0.61 2.80 5.13
C THR A 117 1.25 3.72 4.12
N ALA A 118 2.54 3.51 3.85
CA ALA A 118 3.26 4.12 2.75
C ALA A 118 4.15 3.07 2.10
N ASP A 119 4.01 2.87 0.78
CA ASP A 119 4.75 1.86 0.02
C ASP A 119 5.10 2.32 -1.39
N PHE A 120 6.09 1.65 -1.97
CA PHE A 120 6.46 1.81 -3.37
C PHE A 120 6.42 0.48 -4.12
N GLU A 121 6.16 0.52 -5.43
CA GLU A 121 6.25 -0.63 -6.31
C GLU A 121 7.72 -1.02 -6.52
N GLY A 122 8.09 -2.26 -6.21
CA GLY A 122 9.49 -2.66 -6.03
C GLY A 122 10.26 -3.01 -7.29
N ILE A 123 9.62 -3.22 -8.45
CA ILE A 123 10.33 -3.55 -9.70
C ILE A 123 10.75 -2.28 -10.44
N GLN A 124 9.82 -1.35 -10.59
CA GLN A 124 9.99 -0.13 -11.36
C GLN A 124 10.26 1.08 -10.45
N CYS A 125 9.94 1.00 -9.15
CA CYS A 125 9.99 2.13 -8.22
C CYS A 125 9.22 3.35 -8.73
N ASN A 126 8.22 3.10 -9.57
CA ASN A 126 7.50 4.11 -10.35
C ASN A 126 6.14 4.42 -9.76
N GLU A 127 5.78 3.91 -8.59
CA GLU A 127 4.50 4.21 -7.94
C GLU A 127 4.73 4.31 -6.44
N LEU A 128 4.30 5.42 -5.85
CA LEU A 128 4.24 5.61 -4.41
C LEU A 128 2.78 5.63 -4.00
N THR A 129 2.44 4.78 -3.03
CA THR A 129 1.07 4.59 -2.56
C THR A 129 0.99 4.90 -1.06
N PHE A 130 -0.07 5.59 -0.68
CA PHE A 130 -0.45 5.82 0.70
C PHE A 130 -1.78 5.14 0.98
N GLY A 131 -1.99 4.71 2.22
CA GLY A 131 -3.23 4.12 2.68
C GLY A 131 -3.58 4.55 4.08
N VAL A 132 -4.88 4.60 4.38
CA VAL A 132 -5.39 4.75 5.75
C VAL A 132 -6.55 3.80 5.95
N TYR A 133 -6.46 2.93 6.96
CA TYR A 133 -7.41 1.88 7.24
C TYR A 133 -7.88 1.96 8.69
N ALA A 134 -9.17 1.77 8.93
CA ALA A 134 -9.74 1.67 10.26
C ALA A 134 -10.14 0.23 10.55
N GLN A 135 -9.78 -0.27 11.73
CA GLN A 135 -10.25 -1.58 12.20
C GLN A 135 -11.73 -1.55 12.53
N VAL A 136 -12.46 -2.59 12.14
CA VAL A 136 -13.86 -2.76 12.54
C VAL A 136 -13.92 -3.52 13.86
N LYS A 137 -13.96 -2.79 14.99
CA LYS A 137 -13.92 -3.33 16.38
C LYS A 137 -15.01 -4.36 16.72
N ARG A 138 -16.06 -4.52 15.91
CA ARG A 138 -17.18 -5.45 16.13
C ARG A 138 -17.27 -6.60 15.11
N ASN A 139 -16.27 -6.77 14.24
CA ASN A 139 -16.35 -7.76 13.17
C ASN A 139 -15.59 -9.05 13.53
N ALA A 140 -16.31 -10.17 13.68
CA ALA A 140 -15.73 -11.50 13.88
C ALA A 140 -14.78 -11.91 12.74
N LYS A 141 -14.99 -11.39 11.53
CA LYS A 141 -14.16 -11.63 10.35
C LYS A 141 -12.93 -10.70 10.27
N ARG A 142 -12.71 -9.81 11.25
CA ARG A 142 -11.52 -8.96 11.38
C ARG A 142 -11.15 -8.19 10.09
N PHE A 143 -12.08 -7.35 9.64
CA PHE A 143 -11.84 -6.43 8.53
C PHE A 143 -11.19 -5.12 8.97
N MET A 144 -10.36 -4.56 8.10
CA MET A 144 -10.03 -3.15 8.07
C MET A 144 -10.53 -2.53 6.77
N PHE A 145 -11.10 -1.33 6.85
CA PHE A 145 -11.63 -0.62 5.71
C PHE A 145 -10.97 0.74 5.60
N GLY A 146 -10.69 1.17 4.37
CA GLY A 146 -9.95 2.39 4.16
C GLY A 146 -9.88 2.84 2.72
N ILE A 147 -9.08 3.87 2.51
CA ILE A 147 -8.74 4.35 1.18
C ILE A 147 -7.26 4.16 0.94
N SER A 148 -6.90 3.95 -0.32
CA SER A 148 -5.53 3.95 -0.79
C SER A 148 -5.44 4.87 -1.99
N SER A 149 -4.36 5.66 -2.04
CA SER A 149 -4.11 6.59 -3.11
C SER A 149 -2.69 6.40 -3.61
N GLY A 150 -2.51 6.39 -4.93
CA GLY A 150 -1.21 6.20 -5.56
C GLY A 150 -0.96 7.25 -6.63
N ILE A 151 0.29 7.62 -6.78
CA ILE A 151 0.78 8.41 -7.91
C ILE A 151 1.93 7.66 -8.56
N ALA A 152 1.84 7.51 -9.88
CA ALA A 152 2.95 6.97 -10.65
C ALA A 152 3.95 8.07 -10.99
N ALA A 153 5.24 7.73 -11.08
CA ALA A 153 6.32 8.62 -11.45
C ALA A 153 6.22 9.10 -12.91
N ASN A 154 5.45 8.39 -13.77
CA ASN A 154 5.18 8.81 -15.13
C ASN A 154 3.84 9.56 -15.23
N VAL A 155 3.88 10.78 -15.79
CA VAL A 155 2.73 11.69 -15.95
C VAL A 155 1.53 11.06 -16.71
N PHE A 156 1.75 9.96 -17.43
CA PHE A 156 0.72 9.25 -18.18
C PHE A 156 -0.17 8.32 -17.35
N ARG A 157 0.23 7.95 -16.13
CA ARG A 157 -0.67 7.25 -15.20
C ARG A 157 -1.28 8.28 -14.26
N GLN A 158 -2.56 8.53 -14.45
CA GLN A 158 -3.33 9.44 -13.60
C GLN A 158 -3.21 9.05 -12.12
N PRO A 159 -3.03 10.02 -11.21
CA PRO A 159 -3.21 9.79 -9.79
C PRO A 159 -4.56 9.13 -9.54
N TYR A 160 -4.58 8.17 -8.62
CA TYR A 160 -5.82 7.50 -8.24
C TYR A 160 -6.04 7.52 -6.74
N SER A 161 -7.31 7.46 -6.35
CA SER A 161 -7.73 7.11 -5.01
C SER A 161 -8.86 6.08 -5.08
N THR A 162 -8.76 5.03 -4.29
CA THR A 162 -9.70 3.91 -4.30
C THR A 162 -10.00 3.41 -2.89
N LYS A 163 -11.22 2.90 -2.70
CA LYS A 163 -11.58 2.18 -1.47
C LYS A 163 -10.90 0.82 -1.45
N VAL A 164 -10.48 0.41 -0.25
CA VAL A 164 -9.77 -0.84 -0.02
C VAL A 164 -10.32 -1.53 1.21
N ALA A 165 -10.57 -2.84 1.08
CA ALA A 165 -10.94 -3.71 2.18
C ALA A 165 -9.83 -4.73 2.45
N LEU A 166 -9.37 -4.81 3.69
CA LEU A 166 -8.39 -5.79 4.17
C LEU A 166 -9.11 -6.83 5.03
N HIS A 167 -9.09 -8.08 4.61
CA HIS A 167 -9.71 -9.20 5.33
C HIS A 167 -8.63 -10.07 5.97
N TYR A 168 -8.53 -10.08 7.30
CA TYR A 168 -7.54 -10.88 8.00
C TYR A 168 -7.72 -12.38 7.73
N ARG A 169 -6.63 -13.07 7.40
CA ARG A 169 -6.60 -14.51 7.10
C ARG A 169 -5.86 -15.33 8.13
N GLY A 170 -4.90 -14.75 8.82
CA GLY A 170 -4.14 -15.45 9.84
C GLY A 170 -2.78 -14.83 10.09
N PRO A 171 -2.05 -15.35 11.09
CA PRO A 171 -0.72 -14.87 11.43
C PRO A 171 0.33 -15.34 10.44
N GLY A 172 1.50 -14.71 10.48
CA GLY A 172 2.69 -15.11 9.73
C GLY A 172 2.88 -14.37 8.40
N LEU A 173 3.75 -14.92 7.55
CA LEU A 173 4.15 -14.35 6.26
C LEU A 173 3.46 -15.04 5.07
N LEU A 174 3.42 -14.37 3.92
CA LEU A 174 2.84 -14.94 2.70
C LEU A 174 3.53 -16.25 2.30
N ARG A 175 2.70 -17.20 1.85
CA ARG A 175 3.09 -18.52 1.36
C ARG A 175 2.60 -18.67 -0.07
N ARG A 176 3.12 -19.68 -0.77
CA ARG A 176 2.75 -19.97 -2.17
C ARG A 176 1.24 -20.14 -2.37
N GLU A 177 0.54 -20.71 -1.38
CA GLU A 177 -0.92 -20.89 -1.42
C GLU A 177 -1.68 -19.56 -1.46
N HIS A 178 -1.26 -18.56 -0.69
CA HIS A 178 -1.85 -17.22 -0.69
C HIS A 178 -1.71 -16.55 -2.06
N LEU A 179 -0.58 -16.77 -2.74
CA LEU A 179 -0.31 -16.19 -4.06
C LEU A 179 -1.12 -16.84 -5.19
N LYS A 180 -1.54 -18.10 -5.04
CA LYS A 180 -2.33 -18.81 -6.05
C LYS A 180 -3.76 -18.27 -6.17
N ALA A 181 -4.30 -17.71 -5.09
CA ALA A 181 -5.67 -17.18 -5.04
C ALA A 181 -5.79 -15.72 -5.52
N LEU A 182 -4.69 -15.13 -6.01
CA LEU A 182 -4.65 -13.73 -6.45
C LEU A 182 -5.05 -13.61 -7.91
N THR A 183 -6.02 -12.74 -8.17
CA THR A 183 -6.58 -12.51 -9.49
C THR A 183 -7.47 -11.27 -9.45
N VAL A 184 -7.96 -10.88 -10.62
CA VAL A 184 -9.17 -10.07 -10.74
C VAL A 184 -10.40 -10.97 -10.80
N MET A 185 -11.49 -10.51 -10.20
CA MET A 185 -12.76 -11.22 -10.06
C MET A 185 -13.90 -10.32 -10.54
N ASP A 186 -14.94 -10.92 -11.11
CA ASP A 186 -16.16 -10.19 -11.38
C ASP A 186 -16.74 -9.65 -10.08
N ARG A 187 -17.40 -8.49 -10.13
CA ARG A 187 -18.02 -7.87 -8.94
C ARG A 187 -19.01 -8.80 -8.24
N ASN A 188 -19.66 -9.68 -8.99
CA ASN A 188 -20.64 -10.64 -8.48
C ASN A 188 -20.03 -11.99 -8.08
N ASP A 189 -18.69 -12.12 -8.12
CA ASP A 189 -18.02 -13.35 -7.74
C ASP A 189 -18.28 -13.66 -6.24
N PRO A 190 -18.85 -14.83 -5.91
CA PRO A 190 -19.19 -15.20 -4.54
C PRO A 190 -17.95 -15.38 -3.64
N ALA A 191 -16.74 -15.47 -4.20
CA ALA A 191 -15.50 -15.50 -3.44
C ALA A 191 -15.15 -14.15 -2.79
N ILE A 192 -15.79 -13.06 -3.22
CA ILE A 192 -15.64 -11.74 -2.59
C ILE A 192 -16.53 -11.68 -1.34
N PRO A 193 -15.96 -11.44 -0.15
CA PRO A 193 -16.75 -11.27 1.06
C PRO A 193 -17.76 -10.13 0.89
N ARG A 194 -19.01 -10.37 1.30
CA ARG A 194 -20.09 -9.38 1.19
C ARG A 194 -19.74 -8.05 1.86
N GLU A 195 -19.06 -8.08 3.00
CA GLU A 195 -18.61 -6.87 3.71
C GLU A 195 -17.59 -6.07 2.90
N ALA A 196 -16.68 -6.74 2.19
CA ALA A 196 -15.74 -6.08 1.29
C ALA A 196 -16.49 -5.43 0.11
N LEU A 197 -17.40 -6.19 -0.53
CA LEU A 197 -18.17 -5.68 -1.66
C LEU A 197 -19.05 -4.48 -1.28
N GLN A 198 -19.71 -4.54 -0.12
CA GLN A 198 -20.52 -3.44 0.40
C GLN A 198 -19.67 -2.19 0.66
N TYR A 199 -18.47 -2.35 1.21
CA TYR A 199 -17.57 -1.22 1.44
C TYR A 199 -17.06 -0.61 0.14
N LEU A 200 -16.62 -1.45 -0.81
CA LEU A 200 -16.10 -1.01 -2.11
C LEU A 200 -17.15 -0.25 -2.93
N GLY A 201 -18.44 -0.55 -2.75
CA GLY A 201 -19.52 0.13 -3.45
C GLY A 201 -19.59 -0.31 -4.91
N ASP A 202 -19.73 0.64 -5.83
CA ASP A 202 -19.87 0.42 -7.27
C ASP A 202 -18.63 0.77 -8.11
N GLY A 203 -17.58 1.29 -7.48
CA GLY A 203 -16.33 1.65 -8.12
C GLY A 203 -16.38 2.99 -8.85
N LEU A 204 -17.52 3.68 -8.86
CA LEU A 204 -17.63 5.06 -9.37
C LEU A 204 -16.93 6.06 -8.45
N ASP A 205 -16.74 5.69 -7.19
CA ASP A 205 -15.98 6.48 -6.21
C ASP A 205 -14.46 6.46 -6.44
N MET A 206 -13.95 5.68 -7.42
CA MET A 206 -12.54 5.74 -7.78
C MET A 206 -12.27 7.07 -8.49
N ILE A 207 -11.59 7.97 -7.80
CA ILE A 207 -11.20 9.26 -8.35
C ILE A 207 -9.92 9.06 -9.17
N GLN A 208 -10.02 9.19 -10.49
CA GLN A 208 -8.89 9.33 -11.39
C GLN A 208 -8.81 10.80 -11.80
N MET A 209 -7.72 11.49 -11.46
CA MET A 209 -7.53 12.91 -11.77
C MET A 209 -6.74 13.09 -13.06
#